data_AF-A0A349J1Y7-F1
#
_entry.id   AF-A0A349J1Y7-F1
#
_cell.length_a   1.000
_cell.length_b   1.000
_cell.length_c   1.000
_cell.angle_alpha   90.00
_cell.angle_beta   90.00
_cell.angle_gamma   90.00
#
_symmetry.space_group_name_H-M   'P 1'
#
loop_
_entity.id
_entity.type
_entity.pdbx_description
1 polymer ?
#
loop_
_entity_poly.entity_id
_entity_poly.type
_entity_poly.pdbx_seq_one_letter_code
_entity_poly.pdbx_strand_id
1 'polypeptide(L)'
;DPVMSVSYWMNRLQNIDYSKPVFVTLNPPIPPAPDMTFGHYVYDHPQFDGAALDAQKRLPTIQGVNRTWYCGAWCGYGFHEDGLQSALTICAQISDMPEVEEIQRAAAE
;
A
#
# COMPACT_ATOMS: atom_id res chain seq x y z
N ASP A 1 15.16 -5.28 21.60
CA ASP A 1 14.48 -4.04 21.19
C ASP A 1 13.22 -3.80 21.98
N PRO A 2 12.92 -2.57 22.41
CA PRO A 2 11.62 -2.23 22.92
C PRO A 2 10.57 -2.37 21.81
N VAL A 3 9.55 -3.19 22.05
CA VAL A 3 8.43 -3.34 21.12
C VAL A 3 7.57 -2.08 21.23
N MET A 4 7.50 -1.30 20.15
CA MET A 4 6.60 -0.14 20.08
C MET A 4 5.16 -0.65 20.03
N SER A 5 4.35 -0.23 21.01
CA SER A 5 2.94 -0.57 21.11
C SER A 5 2.09 0.69 21.10
N VAL A 6 0.97 0.65 20.39
CA VAL A 6 -0.02 1.73 20.38
C VAL A 6 -1.42 1.14 20.54
N SER A 7 -2.25 1.79 21.36
CA SER A 7 -3.65 1.42 21.54
C SER A 7 -4.55 2.57 21.06
N TYR A 8 -5.43 2.26 20.12
CA TYR A 8 -6.46 3.16 19.63
C TYR A 8 -7.77 2.91 20.36
N TRP A 9 -8.38 3.98 20.86
CA TRP A 9 -9.74 3.92 21.37
C TRP A 9 -10.74 4.17 20.23
N MET A 10 -11.27 3.08 19.68
CA MET A 10 -12.05 3.13 18.45
C MET A 10 -13.39 3.86 18.64
N ASN A 11 -13.98 3.82 19.83
CA ASN A 11 -15.21 4.56 20.11
C ASN A 11 -15.06 6.06 19.88
N ARG A 12 -13.92 6.62 20.29
CA ARG A 12 -13.64 8.04 20.09
C ARG A 12 -13.32 8.37 18.63
N LEU A 13 -12.62 7.48 17.93
CA LEU A 13 -12.19 7.70 16.54
C LEU A 13 -13.34 7.54 15.54
N GLN A 14 -14.27 6.62 15.79
CA GLN A 14 -15.31 6.22 14.84
C GLN A 14 -16.73 6.46 15.36
N ASN A 15 -16.88 7.13 16.51
CA ASN A 15 -18.19 7.41 17.14
C ASN A 15 -19.02 6.15 17.42
N ILE A 16 -18.37 5.09 17.91
CA ILE A 16 -19.04 3.84 18.33
C ILE A 16 -19.63 4.04 19.73
N ASP A 17 -20.76 3.38 20.02
CA ASP A 17 -21.42 3.39 21.33
C ASP A 17 -20.43 3.19 22.49
N TYR A 18 -20.34 4.18 23.37
CA TYR A 18 -19.38 4.24 24.48
C TYR A 18 -19.70 3.24 25.60
N SER A 19 -20.92 2.67 25.64
CA SER A 19 -21.27 1.61 26.59
C SER A 19 -20.54 0.30 26.31
N LYS A 20 -19.91 0.17 25.13
CA LYS A 20 -19.15 -1.00 24.69
C LYS A 20 -17.74 -0.57 24.26
N PRO A 21 -16.77 -0.49 25.18
CA PRO A 21 -15.42 -0.05 24.84
C PRO A 21 -14.75 -1.00 23.83
N VAL A 22 -14.23 -0.44 22.74
CA VAL A 22 -13.53 -1.16 21.67
C VAL A 22 -12.15 -0.53 21.49
N PHE A 23 -11.14 -1.38 21.55
CA PHE A 23 -9.75 -1.00 21.37
C PHE A 23 -9.11 -1.81 20.25
N VAL A 24 -8.20 -1.18 19.53
CA VAL A 24 -7.26 -1.85 18.63
C VAL A 24 -5.87 -1.57 19.14
N THR A 25 -5.13 -2.62 19.48
CA THR A 25 -3.76 -2.50 19.97
C THR A 25 -2.80 -3.13 18.97
N LEU A 26 -1.83 -2.35 18.52
CA LEU A 26 -0.76 -2.81 17.64
C LEU A 26 0.45 -3.22 18.47
N ASN A 27 0.97 -4.41 18.20
CA ASN A 27 2.18 -4.97 18.80
C ASN A 27 2.23 -4.90 20.35
N PRO A 28 1.18 -5.34 21.07
CA PRO A 28 1.20 -5.30 22.52
C PRO A 28 2.26 -6.25 23.09
N PRO A 29 3.04 -5.84 24.12
CA PRO A 29 3.96 -6.75 24.80
C PRO A 29 3.23 -7.87 25.55
N ILE A 30 1.98 -7.63 25.96
CA ILE A 30 1.07 -8.61 26.55
C ILE A 30 -0.24 -8.58 25.74
N PRO A 31 -0.59 -9.68 25.04
CA PRO A 31 -1.83 -9.73 24.27
C PRO A 31 -3.09 -9.48 25.11
N PRO A 32 -4.16 -8.92 24.53
CA PRO A 32 -5.46 -8.82 25.21
C PRO A 32 -5.99 -10.20 25.63
N ALA A 33 -6.88 -10.22 26.62
CA ALA A 33 -7.49 -11.46 27.08
C ALA A 33 -8.22 -12.17 25.91
N PRO A 34 -8.00 -13.49 25.69
CA PRO A 34 -8.55 -14.18 24.51
C PRO A 34 -10.07 -14.14 24.41
N ASP A 35 -10.77 -14.20 25.55
CA ASP A 35 -12.23 -14.12 25.66
C ASP A 35 -12.79 -12.72 25.36
N MET A 36 -11.93 -11.70 25.36
CA MET A 36 -12.27 -10.31 25.04
C MET A 36 -11.71 -9.87 23.68
N THR A 37 -11.06 -10.77 22.93
CA THR A 37 -10.43 -10.46 21.64
C THR A 37 -11.35 -10.83 20.49
N PHE A 38 -11.85 -9.82 19.77
CA PHE A 38 -12.72 -10.03 18.60
C PHE A 38 -11.99 -10.57 17.37
N GLY A 39 -10.70 -10.25 17.24
CA GLY A 39 -9.88 -10.70 16.12
C GLY A 39 -8.41 -10.32 16.31
N HIS A 40 -7.54 -11.10 15.68
CA HIS A 40 -6.10 -10.87 15.62
C HIS A 40 -5.66 -10.99 14.17
N TYR A 41 -4.93 -9.99 13.68
CA TYR A 41 -4.49 -9.88 12.31
C TYR A 41 -3.01 -9.57 12.29
N VAL A 42 -2.28 -10.24 11.40
CA VAL A 42 -0.85 -10.00 11.17
C VAL A 42 -0.72 -9.31 9.82
N TYR A 43 -0.06 -8.16 9.82
CA TYR A 43 0.24 -7.38 8.63
C TYR A 43 1.74 -7.06 8.62
N ASP A 44 2.32 -7.13 7.43
CA ASP A 44 3.67 -6.63 7.19
C ASP A 44 3.61 -5.14 6.85
N HIS A 45 4.46 -4.33 7.49
CA HIS A 45 4.59 -2.91 7.17
C HIS A 45 5.88 -2.65 6.38
N PRO A 46 5.81 -2.05 5.18
CA PRO A 46 7.00 -1.72 4.43
C PRO A 46 7.89 -0.74 5.20
N GLN A 47 9.20 -0.94 5.12
CA GLN A 47 10.21 -0.04 5.67
C GLN A 47 10.79 0.80 4.54
N PHE A 48 10.72 2.12 4.69
CA PHE A 48 11.24 3.07 3.70
C PHE A 48 12.64 3.55 4.11
N ASP A 49 13.60 2.63 4.07
CA ASP A 49 15.00 2.96 4.30
C ASP A 49 15.65 3.62 3.07
N GLY A 50 16.94 3.97 3.17
CA GLY A 50 17.66 4.61 2.06
C GLY A 50 17.66 3.77 0.78
N ALA A 51 17.75 2.43 0.90
CA ALA A 51 17.74 1.54 -0.26
C ALA A 51 16.37 1.51 -0.93
N ALA A 52 15.28 1.52 -0.15
CA ALA A 52 13.92 1.61 -0.66
C ALA A 52 13.71 2.94 -1.42
N LEU A 53 14.15 4.07 -0.87
CA LEU A 53 14.04 5.38 -1.52
C LEU A 53 14.86 5.44 -2.83
N ASP A 54 16.05 4.85 -2.85
CA ASP A 54 16.85 4.78 -4.09
C ASP A 54 16.25 3.82 -5.12
N ALA A 55 15.58 2.76 -4.69
CA ALA A 55 14.82 1.88 -5.58
C ALA A 55 13.63 2.61 -6.20
N GLN A 56 12.88 3.41 -5.42
CA GLN A 56 11.77 4.22 -5.93
C GLN A 56 12.19 5.17 -7.06
N LYS A 57 13.35 5.84 -6.94
CA LYS A 57 13.89 6.70 -8.00
C LYS A 57 14.15 5.96 -9.31
N ARG A 58 14.48 4.66 -9.23
CA ARG A 58 14.75 3.80 -10.38
C ARG A 58 13.49 3.10 -10.91
N LEU A 59 12.38 3.12 -10.18
CA LEU A 59 11.14 2.47 -10.59
C LEU A 59 10.69 2.84 -12.02
N PRO A 60 10.80 4.11 -12.49
CA PRO A 60 10.42 4.46 -13.85
C PRO A 60 11.19 3.69 -14.93
N THR A 61 12.41 3.19 -14.65
CA THR A 61 13.23 2.50 -15.65
C THR A 61 12.76 1.08 -15.97
N ILE A 62 11.88 0.50 -15.14
CA ILE A 62 11.35 -0.85 -15.33
C ILE A 62 9.88 -0.87 -15.77
N GLN A 63 9.19 0.28 -15.80
CA GLN A 63 7.79 0.35 -16.23
C GLN A 63 7.67 0.07 -17.74
N GLY A 64 6.72 -0.78 -18.12
CA GLY A 64 6.47 -1.15 -19.51
C GLY A 64 7.44 -2.18 -20.10
N VAL A 65 8.53 -2.52 -19.39
CA VAL A 65 9.44 -3.58 -19.80
C VAL A 65 8.67 -4.91 -19.79
N ASN A 66 8.73 -5.64 -20.91
CA ASN A 66 7.99 -6.89 -21.10
C ASN A 66 6.48 -6.74 -20.82
N ARG A 67 5.88 -5.62 -21.23
CA ARG A 67 4.44 -5.34 -21.04
C ARG A 67 4.02 -5.49 -19.56
N THR A 68 4.89 -5.09 -18.64
CA THR A 68 4.66 -5.19 -17.20
C THR A 68 4.82 -3.81 -16.56
N TRP A 69 3.89 -3.47 -15.68
CA TRP A 69 3.90 -2.22 -14.92
C TRP A 69 3.68 -2.52 -13.45
N TYR A 70 4.35 -1.76 -12.60
CA TYR A 70 4.23 -1.86 -11.15
C TYR A 70 3.55 -0.59 -10.62
N CYS A 71 2.64 -0.76 -9.66
CA CYS A 71 2.01 0.32 -8.91
C CYS A 71 1.67 -0.18 -7.50
N GLY A 72 1.47 0.76 -6.57
CA GLY A 72 1.19 0.45 -5.18
C GLY A 72 1.64 1.57 -4.23
N ALA A 73 1.19 1.48 -2.98
CA ALA A 73 1.51 2.50 -1.97
C ALA A 73 3.02 2.67 -1.74
N TRP A 74 3.79 1.59 -1.93
CA TRP A 74 5.25 1.58 -1.83
C TRP A 74 5.96 2.33 -2.96
N CYS A 75 5.24 2.77 -4.01
CA CYS A 75 5.78 3.66 -5.03
C CYS A 75 5.91 5.11 -4.53
N GLY A 76 5.31 5.45 -3.38
CA GLY A 76 5.41 6.75 -2.70
C GLY A 76 5.77 6.56 -1.22
N TYR A 77 5.02 7.19 -0.32
CA TYR A 77 5.31 7.16 1.13
C TYR A 77 4.53 6.08 1.90
N GLY A 78 3.86 5.16 1.21
CA GLY A 78 3.12 4.05 1.83
C GLY A 78 1.68 4.36 2.19
N PHE A 79 1.14 5.51 1.79
CA PHE A 79 -0.27 5.85 2.02
C PHE A 79 -1.18 5.27 0.93
N HIS A 80 -2.48 5.21 1.23
CA HIS A 80 -3.49 4.81 0.24
C HIS A 80 -3.50 5.72 -0.99
N GLU A 81 -3.25 7.01 -0.81
CA GLU A 81 -3.18 7.99 -1.90
C GLU A 81 -2.01 7.69 -2.85
N ASP A 82 -0.84 7.29 -2.33
CA ASP A 82 0.30 6.89 -3.16
C ASP A 82 -0.05 5.67 -4.04
N GLY A 83 -0.82 4.73 -3.48
CA GLY A 83 -1.32 3.57 -4.19
C GLY A 83 -2.26 3.96 -5.33
N LEU A 84 -3.22 4.85 -5.05
CA LEU A 84 -4.16 5.34 -6.06
C LEU A 84 -3.45 6.15 -7.15
N GLN A 85 -2.59 7.10 -6.77
CA GLN A 85 -1.86 7.96 -7.70
C GLN A 85 -0.94 7.17 -8.62
N SER A 86 -0.21 6.18 -8.08
CA SER A 86 0.65 5.31 -8.90
C SER A 86 -0.17 4.49 -9.89
N ALA A 87 -1.32 3.94 -9.48
CA ALA A 87 -2.20 3.20 -10.38
C ALA A 87 -2.74 4.10 -11.52
N LEU A 88 -3.23 5.31 -11.20
CA LEU A 88 -3.73 6.26 -12.21
C LEU A 88 -2.65 6.64 -13.22
N THR A 89 -1.41 6.84 -12.76
CA THR A 89 -0.27 7.13 -13.62
C THR A 89 -0.02 6.00 -14.63
N ILE A 90 -0.08 4.74 -14.17
CA ILE A 90 0.11 3.57 -15.03
C ILE A 90 -1.06 3.39 -16.01
N CYS A 91 -2.30 3.57 -15.56
CA CYS A 91 -3.46 3.52 -16.43
C CYS A 91 -3.35 4.52 -17.58
N ALA A 92 -2.95 5.77 -17.29
CA ALA A 92 -2.72 6.78 -18.32
C ALA A 92 -1.64 6.34 -19.33
N GLN A 93 -0.51 5.81 -18.85
CA GLN A 93 0.55 5.31 -19.72
C GLN A 93 0.10 4.16 -20.63
N ILE A 94 -0.75 3.26 -20.12
CA ILE A 94 -1.29 2.13 -20.89
C ILE A 94 -2.34 2.62 -21.90
N SER A 95 -3.19 3.57 -21.51
CA SER A 95 -4.24 4.13 -22.38
C SER A 95 -3.68 4.99 -23.51
N ASP A 96 -2.52 5.64 -23.31
CA ASP A 96 -1.82 6.40 -24.35
C ASP A 96 -0.94 5.50 -25.26
N MET A 97 -0.94 4.16 -25.06
CA MET A 97 -0.21 3.27 -25.96
C MET A 97 -0.94 3.11 -27.29
N PRO A 98 -0.25 3.24 -28.44
CA PRO A 98 -0.84 2.93 -29.73
C PRO A 98 -1.36 1.49 -29.72
N GLU A 99 -2.52 1.27 -30.33
CA GLU A 99 -3.10 -0.07 -30.40
C GLU A 99 -2.12 -1.04 -31.08
N VAL A 100 -2.19 -2.32 -30.70
CA VAL A 100 -1.28 -3.35 -31.27
C VAL A 100 -1.36 -3.38 -32.80
N GLU A 101 -2.53 -3.08 -33.38
CA GLU A 101 -2.71 -2.96 -34.82
C GLU A 101 -1.94 -1.77 -35.43
N GLU A 102 -1.84 -0.62 -34.74
CA GLU A 102 -1.06 0.53 -35.20
C GLU A 102 0.45 0.24 -35.20
N ILE A 103 0.94 -0.46 -34.17
CA ILE A 103 2.35 -0.87 -34.09
C ILE A 103 2.68 -1.89 -35.20
N GLN A 104 1.78 -2.85 -35.46
CA GLN A 104 1.96 -3.84 -36.53
C GLN A 104 1.94 -3.21 -37.91
N ARG A 105 1.09 -2.20 -38.13
CA ARG A 105 1.02 -1.45 -39.38
C ARG A 105 2.27 -0.60 -39.61
N ALA A 106 2.76 0.08 -38.59
CA ALA A 106 3.99 0.87 -38.66
C ALA A 106 5.26 0.01 -38.85
N ALA A 107 5.24 -1.26 -38.44
CA ALA A 107 6.34 -2.21 -38.65
C ALA A 107 6.28 -2.93 -40.02
N ALA A 108 5.18 -2.77 -40.77
CA ALA A 108 4.97 -3.38 -42.08
C ALA A 108 5.23 -2.42 -43.26
N GLU A 109 5.51 -1.15 -42.96
CA GLU A 109 5.99 -0.11 -43.89
C GLU A 109 7.53 0.04 -43.77
#